data_AF-A0AAJ6G744-F1
#
_entry.id   AF-A0AAJ6G744-F1
#
_cell.length_a   1.000
_cell.length_b   1.000
_cell.length_c   1.000
_cell.angle_alpha   90.00
_cell.angle_beta   90.00
_cell.angle_gamma   90.00
#
_symmetry.space_group_name_H-M   'P 1'
#
loop_
_entity.id
_entity.type
_entity.pdbx_description
1 polymer ?
#
loop_
_entity_poly.entity_id
_entity_poly.type
_entity_poly.pdbx_seq_one_letter_code
_entity_poly.pdbx_strand_id
1 'polypeptide(L)'
;MARRRRDRWALGSAVSLPEAAYGGPVFDLPAPDPVFAWLTFPDRVLEVEARVIAWTDRAVLVEWGFNQAAESAWVWRDAVRPVAP
;
A
#
# COMPACT_ATOMS: atom_id res chain seq x y z
N MET A 1 -14.84 -22.91 -21.89
CA MET A 1 -13.44 -23.21 -21.50
C MET A 1 -12.84 -21.96 -20.88
N ALA A 2 -12.72 -21.93 -19.55
CA ALA A 2 -12.23 -20.77 -18.81
C ALA A 2 -10.71 -20.65 -18.96
N ARG A 3 -10.24 -19.62 -19.67
CA ARG A 3 -8.82 -19.31 -19.75
C ARG A 3 -8.41 -18.62 -18.45
N ARG A 4 -8.05 -19.42 -17.44
CA ARG A 4 -7.46 -18.96 -16.17
C ARG A 4 -6.07 -18.39 -16.46
N ARG A 5 -6.01 -17.11 -16.85
CA ARG A 5 -4.75 -16.38 -17.09
C ARG A 5 -4.19 -15.89 -15.74
N ARG A 6 -3.45 -16.76 -15.06
CA ARG A 6 -2.62 -16.48 -13.87
C ARG A 6 -1.36 -15.68 -14.27
N ASP A 7 -1.51 -14.51 -14.88
CA ASP A 7 -0.37 -13.69 -15.28
C ASP A 7 -0.25 -12.45 -14.40
N ARG A 8 0.69 -12.55 -13.43
CA ARG A 8 1.62 -11.51 -12.96
C ARG A 8 1.19 -10.08 -13.22
N TRP A 9 0.48 -9.50 -12.26
CA TRP A 9 0.32 -8.07 -12.18
C TRP A 9 1.60 -7.56 -11.49
N ALA A 10 2.60 -7.18 -12.28
CA ALA A 10 3.37 -6.01 -11.90
C ALA A 10 2.36 -4.86 -12.01
N LEU A 11 1.56 -4.69 -10.95
CA LEU A 11 0.93 -3.41 -10.70
C LEU A 11 2.09 -2.43 -10.84
N GLY A 12 2.10 -1.56 -11.87
CA GLY A 12 3.20 -0.60 -11.99
C GLY A 12 3.36 0.18 -10.69
N SER A 13 4.45 0.93 -10.50
CA SER A 13 4.65 1.62 -9.23
C SER A 13 3.43 2.47 -8.85
N ALA A 14 2.84 2.18 -7.68
CA ALA A 14 1.72 2.96 -7.18
C ALA A 14 2.16 4.40 -6.95
N VAL A 15 1.24 5.34 -7.15
CA VAL A 15 1.48 6.74 -6.82
C VAL A 15 1.59 6.86 -5.30
N SER A 16 2.80 7.19 -4.84
CA SER A 16 3.07 7.49 -3.45
C SER A 16 2.88 8.98 -3.18
N LEU A 17 2.40 9.32 -1.99
CA LEU A 17 2.47 10.69 -1.50
C LEU A 17 3.95 11.15 -1.47
N PRO A 18 4.25 12.39 -1.92
CA PRO A 18 5.56 12.98 -1.75
C PRO A 18 5.81 13.36 -0.29
N GLU A 19 7.08 13.53 0.08
CA GLU A 19 7.50 13.92 1.45
C GLU A 19 6.83 15.21 1.95
N ALA A 20 6.66 16.19 1.08
CA ALA A 20 5.94 17.42 1.41
C ALA A 20 4.47 17.18 1.82
N ALA A 21 3.87 16.05 1.40
CA ALA A 21 2.49 15.69 1.72
C ALA A 21 2.39 14.77 2.95
N TYR A 22 3.17 13.68 3.00
CA TYR A 22 3.14 12.76 4.14
C TYR A 22 3.80 13.35 5.39
N GLY A 23 4.77 14.26 5.23
CA GLY A 23 5.40 15.01 6.31
C GLY A 23 6.32 14.17 7.21
N GLY A 24 6.52 14.62 8.44
CA GLY A 24 7.29 13.89 9.44
C GLY A 24 6.97 14.37 10.86
N PRO A 25 7.57 13.77 11.89
CA PRO A 25 8.52 12.65 11.84
C PRO A 25 7.88 11.34 11.34
N VAL A 26 8.73 10.45 10.80
CA VAL A 26 8.35 9.09 10.39
C VAL A 26 8.67 8.13 11.54
N PHE A 27 7.70 7.28 11.88
CA PHE A 27 7.81 6.27 12.91
C PHE A 27 7.62 4.88 12.30
N ASP A 28 8.60 4.00 12.49
CA ASP A 28 8.50 2.61 12.07
C ASP A 28 7.57 1.83 13.00
N LEU A 29 6.82 0.88 12.44
CA LEU A 29 6.04 -0.06 13.22
C LEU A 29 6.93 -1.24 13.63
N PRO A 30 6.91 -1.65 14.93
CA PRO A 30 7.68 -2.81 15.38
C PRO A 30 7.17 -4.13 14.78
N ALA A 31 5.90 -4.17 14.37
CA ALA A 31 5.30 -5.27 13.63
C ALA A 31 4.35 -4.70 12.56
N PRO A 32 4.42 -5.18 11.30
CA PRO A 32 3.54 -4.68 10.25
C PRO A 32 2.05 -4.95 10.55
N ASP A 33 1.20 -3.94 10.38
CA ASP A 33 -0.25 -4.02 10.66
C ASP A 33 -1.05 -4.33 9.37
N PRO A 34 -1.77 -5.48 9.28
CA PRO A 34 -2.51 -5.84 8.08
C PRO A 34 -3.71 -4.92 7.82
N VAL A 35 -3.75 -4.34 6.62
CA VAL A 35 -4.80 -3.41 6.18
C VAL A 35 -5.27 -3.73 4.76
N PHE A 36 -6.46 -3.24 4.41
CA PHE A 36 -6.81 -2.97 3.03
C PHE A 36 -6.44 -1.52 2.70
N ALA A 37 -5.69 -1.32 1.62
CA ALA A 37 -5.24 0.00 1.19
C ALA A 37 -5.76 0.34 -0.21
N TRP A 38 -6.32 1.54 -0.36
CA TRP A 38 -6.67 2.09 -1.66
C TRP A 38 -5.42 2.69 -2.32
N LEU A 39 -4.91 2.02 -3.36
CA LEU A 39 -3.74 2.45 -4.12
C LEU A 39 -4.15 2.98 -5.49
N THR A 40 -3.55 4.11 -5.86
CA THR A 40 -3.69 4.68 -7.21
C THR A 40 -2.50 4.24 -8.06
N PHE A 41 -2.81 3.66 -9.21
CA PHE A 41 -1.87 3.30 -10.27
C PHE A 41 -2.11 4.22 -11.48
N PRO A 42 -1.18 4.31 -12.44
CA PRO A 42 -1.34 5.17 -13.62
C PRO A 42 -2.63 4.93 -14.41
N ASP A 43 -3.18 3.71 -14.39
CA ASP A 43 -4.33 3.30 -15.19
C ASP A 43 -5.61 3.01 -14.38
N ARG A 44 -5.52 2.90 -13.04
CA ARG A 44 -6.65 2.46 -12.19
C ARG A 44 -6.42 2.77 -10.71
N VAL A 45 -7.48 2.65 -9.92
CA VAL A 45 -7.42 2.64 -8.44
C VAL A 45 -7.90 1.27 -7.96
N LEU A 46 -7.16 0.65 -7.05
CA LEU A 46 -7.49 -0.67 -6.50
C LEU A 46 -7.45 -0.66 -4.98
N GLU A 47 -8.33 -1.42 -4.35
CA GLU A 47 -8.15 -1.85 -2.97
C GLU A 47 -7.27 -3.11 -2.98
N VAL A 48 -6.17 -3.08 -2.22
CA VAL A 48 -5.23 -4.20 -2.11
C VAL A 48 -5.04 -4.61 -0.66
N GLU A 49 -4.79 -5.90 -0.44
CA GLU A 49 -4.25 -6.38 0.83
C GLU A 49 -2.81 -5.90 0.98
N ALA A 50 -2.53 -5.20 2.08
CA ALA A 50 -1.25 -4.60 2.36
C ALA A 50 -0.94 -4.66 3.86
N ARG A 51 0.24 -4.15 4.24
CA ARG A 51 0.65 -4.01 5.63
C ARG A 51 1.20 -2.61 5.86
N VAL A 52 0.78 -1.94 6.92
CA VAL A 52 1.41 -0.69 7.36
C VAL A 52 2.74 -1.01 8.00
N ILE A 53 3.82 -0.40 7.52
CA ILE A 53 5.19 -0.61 8.03
C ILE A 53 5.78 0.63 8.69
N ALA A 54 5.28 1.82 8.35
CA ALA A 54 5.65 3.08 9.00
C ALA A 54 4.49 4.09 8.95
N TRP A 55 4.55 5.14 9.76
CA TRP A 55 3.53 6.18 9.80
C TRP A 55 4.09 7.56 10.13
N THR A 56 3.32 8.59 9.76
CA THR A 56 3.45 9.98 10.23
C THR A 56 2.10 10.42 10.75
N ASP A 57 1.99 11.62 11.34
CA ASP A 57 0.72 12.17 11.80
C ASP A 57 -0.40 12.20 10.75
N ARG A 58 -0.06 12.19 9.45
CA ARG A 58 -1.00 12.37 8.34
C ARG A 58 -1.18 11.14 7.45
N ALA A 59 -0.18 10.25 7.41
CA ALA A 59 -0.09 9.22 6.40
C ALA A 59 0.50 7.92 6.96
N VAL A 60 0.36 6.85 6.17
CA VAL A 60 0.95 5.54 6.45
C VAL A 60 1.73 5.05 5.23
N LEU A 61 2.86 4.42 5.48
CA LEU A 61 3.62 3.68 4.46
C LEU A 61 3.07 2.25 4.45
N VAL A 62 2.46 1.88 3.33
CA VAL A 62 1.95 0.53 3.13
C VAL A 62 2.90 -0.25 2.24
N GLU A 63 3.06 -1.54 2.54
CA GLU A 63 3.78 -2.52 1.72
C GLU A 63 2.79 -3.58 1.21
N TRP A 64 2.86 -3.92 -0.07
CA TRP A 64 2.05 -4.99 -0.67
C TRP A 64 2.88 -5.80 -1.68
N GLY A 65 2.33 -6.93 -2.12
CA GLY A 65 3.02 -7.86 -3.02
C GLY A 65 3.65 -9.04 -2.28
N PHE A 66 4.42 -9.86 -3.01
CA PHE A 66 4.98 -11.10 -2.48
C PHE A 66 6.50 -11.19 -2.74
N ASN A 67 7.25 -11.55 -1.69
CA ASN A 67 8.68 -11.86 -1.74
C ASN A 67 9.53 -10.70 -2.32
N GLN A 68 10.35 -10.93 -3.35
CA GLN A 68 11.24 -9.92 -3.94
C GLN A 68 10.53 -8.85 -4.78
N ALA A 69 9.21 -8.89 -4.87
CA ALA A 69 8.39 -7.90 -5.56
C ALA A 69 7.46 -7.16 -4.58
N ALA A 70 7.88 -7.02 -3.32
CA ALA A 70 7.22 -6.13 -2.39
C ALA A 70 7.45 -4.68 -2.83
N GLU A 71 6.35 -3.93 -2.98
CA GLU A 71 6.37 -2.50 -3.27
C GLU A 71 5.78 -1.75 -2.09
N SER A 72 6.16 -0.47 -1.95
CA SER A 72 5.66 0.39 -0.90
C SER A 72 5.29 1.77 -1.41
N ALA A 73 4.31 2.38 -0.76
CA ALA A 73 3.83 3.73 -1.07
C ALA A 73 3.23 4.38 0.16
N TRP A 74 3.46 5.69 0.29
CA TRP A 74 2.78 6.51 1.27
C TRP A 74 1.37 6.83 0.79
N VAL A 75 0.39 6.60 1.67
CA VAL A 75 -1.01 6.95 1.45
C VAL A 75 -1.56 7.71 2.65
N TRP A 76 -2.62 8.49 2.45
CA TRP A 76 -3.33 9.13 3.56
C TRP A 76 -3.87 8.06 4.52
N ARG A 77 -3.95 8.36 5.82
CA ARG A 77 -4.52 7.40 6.80
C ARG A 77 -5.93 6.95 6.44
N ASP A 78 -6.73 7.85 5.89
CA ASP A 78 -8.12 7.54 5.50
C ASP A 78 -8.22 6.68 4.23
N ALA A 79 -7.10 6.46 3.54
CA ALA A 79 -7.02 5.53 2.41
C ALA A 79 -6.75 4.07 2.83
N VAL A 80 -6.61 3.80 4.13
CA VAL A 80 -6.52 2.44 4.66
C VAL A 80 -7.69 2.11 5.57
N ARG A 81 -8.08 0.84 5.59
CA ARG A 81 -9.01 0.29 6.58
C ARG A 81 -8.45 -1.00 7.18
N PRO A 82 -8.73 -1.30 8.45
CA PRO A 82 -8.33 -2.56 9.06
C PRO A 82 -8.87 -3.77 8.28
N VAL A 83 -8.08 -4.83 8.18
CA VAL A 83 -8.63 -6.16 7.91
C VAL A 83 -9.40 -6.54 9.17
N ALA A 84 -10.71 -6.77 9.07
CA ALA A 84 -11.52 -7.10 10.25
C ALA A 84 -10.90 -8.30 11.01
N PRO A 85 -11.02 -8.34 12.35
CA PRO A 85 -10.53 -9.46 13.16
C PRO A 85 -11.24 -10.79 12.84
#